data_AF-A0A4Q0XV38-F1
#
_entry.id   AF-A0A4Q0XV38-F1
#
_cell.length_a   1.000
_cell.length_b   1.000
_cell.length_c   1.000
_cell.angle_alpha   90.00
_cell.angle_beta   90.00
_cell.angle_gamma   90.00
#
_symmetry.space_group_name_H-M   'P 1'
#
loop_
_entity.id
_entity.type
_entity.pdbx_description
1 polymer ?
#
loop_
_entity_poly.entity_id
_entity_poly.type
_entity_poly.pdbx_seq_one_letter_code
_entity_poly.pdbx_strand_id
1 'polypeptide(L)'
;MKNGFYATYRSKNKGKDKRSINLSVFLNSLLADNHHLQVGSNYLYIHKIDGKTFLFTKTNDKSLVQKINRSKASVEDIKNSLADDESLGFPSFLFVEGDTIGFARTV
;
A
#
# COMPACT_ATOMS: atom_id res chain seq x y z
N MET A 1 1.77 -9.24 16.07
CA MET A 1 1.81 -8.15 15.06
C MET A 1 3.25 -7.69 14.93
N LYS A 2 3.85 -7.73 13.73
CA LYS A 2 5.23 -7.23 13.51
C LYS A 2 5.14 -5.84 12.90
N ASN A 3 5.83 -4.88 13.53
CA ASN A 3 5.87 -3.49 13.11
C ASN A 3 7.31 -3.10 12.76
N GLY A 4 7.50 -2.33 11.71
CA GLY A 4 8.81 -1.80 11.30
C GLY A 4 8.69 -0.43 10.65
N PHE A 5 9.71 0.41 10.84
CA PHE A 5 9.77 1.74 10.24
C PHE A 5 10.99 1.86 9.33
N TYR A 6 10.78 2.45 8.16
CA TYR A 6 11.81 2.67 7.15
C TYR A 6 11.76 4.10 6.67
N ALA A 7 12.90 4.80 6.67
CA ALA A 7 13.03 6.08 6.00
C ALA A 7 13.48 5.84 4.55
N THR A 8 12.76 6.43 3.61
CA THR A 8 13.06 6.33 2.18
C THR A 8 13.61 7.65 1.67
N TYR A 9 14.61 7.59 0.80
CA TYR A 9 15.19 8.79 0.20
C TYR A 9 15.86 8.43 -1.12
N ARG A 10 15.89 9.37 -2.05
CA ARG A 10 16.73 9.26 -3.24
C ARG A 10 18.13 9.68 -2.86
N SER A 11 19.12 8.86 -3.18
CA SER A 11 20.52 9.23 -2.99
C SER A 11 21.31 9.25 -4.29
N LYS A 12 22.18 10.26 -4.42
CA LYS A 12 23.32 10.24 -5.34
C LYS A 12 24.60 10.17 -4.51
N ASN A 13 25.69 9.69 -5.12
CA ASN A 13 27.03 9.67 -4.51
C ASN A 13 27.10 8.89 -3.17
N LYS A 14 26.67 7.62 -3.16
CA LYS A 14 26.78 6.70 -2.01
C LYS A 14 26.23 7.27 -0.68
N GLY A 15 25.08 7.96 -0.70
CA GLY A 15 24.44 8.44 0.54
C GLY A 15 24.78 9.87 0.95
N LYS A 16 25.72 10.55 0.27
CA LYS A 16 26.14 11.92 0.64
C LYS A 16 25.05 12.96 0.40
N ASP A 17 24.32 12.82 -0.71
CA ASP A 17 23.18 13.68 -1.01
C ASP A 17 21.91 12.84 -0.85
N LYS A 18 21.06 13.21 0.12
CA LYS A 18 19.73 12.62 0.30
C LYS A 18 18.67 13.65 -0.10
N ARG A 19 17.76 13.24 -0.98
CA ARG A 19 16.61 14.05 -1.39
C ARG A 19 15.33 13.32 -1.08
N SER A 20 14.33 14.10 -0.65
CA SER A 20 12.96 13.62 -0.49
C SER A 20 12.46 12.98 -1.79
N ILE A 21 11.67 11.93 -1.66
CA ILE A 21 10.98 11.31 -2.79
C ILE A 21 9.53 11.78 -2.90
N ASN A 22 9.09 12.66 -1.99
CA ASN A 22 7.71 13.12 -1.87
C ASN A 22 6.74 11.93 -1.82
N LEU A 23 7.01 10.96 -0.95
CA LEU A 23 6.27 9.70 -0.93
C LEU A 23 4.76 9.89 -0.78
N SER A 24 4.32 10.80 0.11
CA SER A 24 2.91 11.14 0.24
C SER A 24 2.29 11.65 -1.05
N VAL A 25 3.01 12.46 -1.84
CA VAL A 25 2.51 12.97 -3.14
C VAL A 25 2.34 11.81 -4.12
N PHE A 26 3.34 10.92 -4.20
CA PHE A 26 3.27 9.73 -5.04
C PHE A 26 2.07 8.85 -4.68
N LEU A 27 1.86 8.53 -3.40
CA LEU A 27 0.75 7.67 -2.98
C LEU A 27 -0.62 8.32 -3.23
N ASN A 28 -0.76 9.62 -3.02
CA ASN A 28 -2.02 10.32 -3.34
C ASN A 28 -2.27 10.35 -4.86
N SER A 29 -1.23 10.41 -5.71
CA SER A 29 -1.42 10.30 -7.16
C SER A 29 -1.92 8.91 -7.58
N LEU A 30 -1.46 7.84 -6.91
CA LEU A 30 -1.94 6.48 -7.16
C LEU A 30 -3.41 6.29 -6.76
N LEU A 31 -3.86 7.02 -5.73
CA LEU A 31 -5.27 7.08 -5.35
C LEU A 31 -6.12 7.89 -6.33
N ALA A 32 -5.55 8.80 -7.12
CA ALA A 32 -6.33 9.54 -8.13
C ALA A 32 -6.57 8.72 -9.41
N ASP A 33 -5.71 7.73 -9.70
CA ASP A 33 -5.59 7.08 -11.01
C ASP A 33 -5.99 5.59 -11.00
N ASN A 34 -6.98 5.21 -10.18
CA ASN A 34 -7.57 3.85 -10.04
C ASN A 34 -7.12 2.99 -8.85
N HIS A 35 -6.43 3.54 -7.84
CA HIS A 35 -6.10 2.86 -6.56
C HIS A 35 -5.23 1.60 -6.69
N HIS A 36 -4.74 1.25 -7.88
CA HIS A 36 -3.97 0.03 -8.11
C HIS A 36 -2.79 0.24 -9.06
N LEU A 37 -1.76 -0.58 -8.91
CA LEU A 37 -0.57 -0.62 -9.74
C LEU A 37 -0.22 -2.06 -10.08
N GLN A 38 0.01 -2.37 -11.35
CA GLN A 38 0.53 -3.68 -11.75
C GLN A 38 2.05 -3.70 -11.62
N VAL A 39 2.60 -4.67 -10.89
CA VAL A 39 4.04 -4.88 -10.71
C VAL A 39 4.36 -6.36 -10.97
N GLY A 40 4.90 -6.62 -12.17
CA GLY A 40 5.14 -7.97 -12.66
C GLY A 40 3.82 -8.76 -12.80
N SER A 41 3.76 -9.94 -12.16
CA SER A 41 2.56 -10.77 -12.10
C SER A 41 1.59 -10.41 -10.97
N ASN A 42 1.92 -9.40 -10.15
CA ASN A 42 1.09 -8.98 -9.03
C ASN A 42 0.39 -7.65 -9.33
N TYR A 43 -0.77 -7.48 -8.72
CA TYR A 43 -1.49 -6.23 -8.55
C TYR A 43 -1.27 -5.74 -7.12
N LEU A 44 -0.92 -4.46 -7.00
CA LEU A 44 -0.81 -3.74 -5.75
C LEU A 44 -2.02 -2.83 -5.65
N TYR A 45 -2.71 -2.87 -4.52
CA TYR A 45 -3.83 -2.00 -4.22
C TYR A 45 -3.50 -1.12 -3.02
N ILE A 46 -3.92 0.14 -3.08
CA ILE A 46 -3.83 1.05 -1.95
C ILE A 46 -5.20 1.65 -1.66
N HIS A 47 -5.60 1.59 -0.39
CA HIS A 47 -6.76 2.29 0.12
C HIS A 47 -6.32 3.30 1.15
N LYS A 48 -6.88 4.50 1.13
CA LYS A 48 -6.63 5.49 2.17
C LYS A 48 -7.60 5.26 3.33
N ILE A 49 -7.07 5.02 4.52
CA ILE A 49 -7.88 4.90 5.74
C ILE A 49 -8.06 6.29 6.34
N ASP A 50 -6.97 7.04 6.50
CA ASP A 50 -6.96 8.41 7.02
C ASP A 50 -5.85 9.26 6.36
N GLY A 51 -5.55 10.43 6.91
CA GLY A 51 -4.54 11.36 6.36
C GLY A 51 -3.13 10.77 6.15
N LYS A 52 -2.74 9.77 6.96
CA LYS A 52 -1.39 9.17 6.96
C LYS A 52 -1.40 7.64 6.86
N THR A 53 -2.55 7.01 7.07
CA THR A 53 -2.67 5.55 7.13
C THR A 53 -3.35 5.00 5.88
N PHE A 54 -2.79 3.93 5.34
CA PHE A 54 -3.26 3.26 4.14
C PHE A 54 -3.36 1.75 4.37
N LEU A 55 -4.36 1.11 3.77
CA LEU A 55 -4.37 -0.33 3.58
C LEU A 55 -3.67 -0.63 2.26
N PHE A 56 -2.67 -1.49 2.31
CA PHE A 56 -1.93 -1.95 1.15
C PHE A 56 -2.17 -3.44 0.94
N THR A 57 -2.58 -3.84 -0.26
CA THR A 57 -2.83 -5.24 -0.58
C THR A 57 -2.04 -5.65 -1.81
N LYS A 58 -1.25 -6.72 -1.69
CA LYS A 58 -0.61 -7.37 -2.84
C LYS A 58 -1.35 -8.65 -3.18
N THR A 59 -1.79 -8.80 -4.43
CA THR A 59 -2.51 -10.00 -4.93
C THR A 59 -2.05 -10.34 -6.34
N ASN A 60 -2.15 -11.59 -6.77
CA ASN A 60 -2.05 -11.99 -8.18
C ASN A 60 -3.43 -12.17 -8.85
N ASP A 61 -4.52 -12.04 -8.09
CA ASP A 61 -5.89 -12.23 -8.54
C ASP A 61 -6.49 -10.93 -9.09
N LYS A 62 -6.62 -10.89 -10.42
CA LYS A 62 -7.23 -9.76 -11.14
C LYS A 62 -8.72 -9.58 -10.82
N SER A 63 -9.43 -10.64 -10.44
CA SER A 63 -10.86 -10.59 -10.14
C SER A 63 -11.13 -9.89 -8.80
N LEU A 64 -10.26 -10.10 -7.82
CA LEU A 64 -10.26 -9.38 -6.55
C LEU A 64 -10.07 -7.88 -6.77
N VAL A 65 -9.13 -7.48 -7.64
CA VAL A 65 -8.89 -6.08 -8.01
C VAL A 65 -10.14 -5.42 -8.59
N GLN A 66 -10.85 -6.12 -9.48
CA GLN A 66 -12.09 -5.59 -10.06
C GLN A 66 -13.23 -5.48 -9.06
N LYS A 67 -13.34 -6.41 -8.11
CA LYS A 67 -14.33 -6.33 -7.02
C LYS A 67 -14.06 -5.09 -6.17
N ILE A 68 -12.83 -4.91 -5.69
CA ILE A 68 -12.43 -3.78 -4.84
C ILE A 68 -12.68 -2.44 -5.54
N ASN A 69 -12.37 -2.32 -6.84
CA ASN A 69 -12.61 -1.07 -7.59
C ASN A 69 -14.09 -0.78 -7.86
N ARG A 70 -14.94 -1.81 -7.96
CA ARG A 70 -16.38 -1.65 -8.25
C ARG A 70 -17.20 -1.41 -7.00
N SER A 71 -16.82 -2.06 -5.90
CA SER A 71 -17.41 -1.78 -4.61
C SER A 71 -16.82 -0.49 -4.07
N LYS A 72 -17.66 0.45 -3.64
CA LYS A 72 -17.26 1.40 -2.58
C LYS A 72 -17.04 0.65 -1.25
N ALA A 73 -16.41 -0.53 -1.29
CA ALA A 73 -16.26 -1.44 -0.17
C ALA A 73 -15.50 -0.71 0.92
N SER A 74 -16.01 -0.87 2.14
CA SER A 74 -15.31 -0.39 3.31
C SER A 74 -14.00 -1.16 3.48
N VAL A 75 -13.03 -0.56 4.16
CA VAL A 75 -11.77 -1.22 4.56
C VAL A 75 -12.06 -2.54 5.29
N GLU A 76 -13.16 -2.59 6.04
CA GLU A 76 -13.66 -3.77 6.75
C GLU A 76 -14.00 -4.93 5.78
N ASP A 77 -14.68 -4.65 4.67
CA ASP A 77 -15.08 -5.68 3.70
C ASP A 77 -13.87 -6.29 2.98
N ILE A 78 -12.89 -5.45 2.62
CA ILE A 78 -11.64 -5.87 1.99
C ILE A 78 -10.83 -6.74 2.97
N LYS A 79 -10.74 -6.32 4.23
CA LYS A 79 -10.05 -7.05 5.29
C LYS A 79 -10.71 -8.40 5.55
N ASN A 80 -12.03 -8.45 5.65
CA ASN A 80 -12.76 -9.70 5.91
C ASN A 80 -12.62 -10.67 4.71
N SER A 81 -12.71 -10.17 3.48
CA SER A 81 -12.55 -11.02 2.29
C SER A 81 -11.12 -11.56 2.11
N LEU A 82 -10.11 -10.89 2.68
CA LEU A 82 -8.71 -11.31 2.61
C LEU A 82 -8.25 -12.11 3.84
N ALA A 83 -8.95 -11.98 4.96
CA ALA A 83 -8.64 -12.70 6.20
C ALA A 83 -8.94 -14.20 6.09
N ASP A 84 -9.92 -14.57 5.26
CA ASP A 84 -10.34 -15.97 5.09
C ASP A 84 -9.43 -16.76 4.13
N ASP A 85 -8.64 -16.09 3.28
CA ASP A 85 -7.73 -16.74 2.34
C ASP A 85 -6.50 -15.86 2.02
N GLU A 86 -5.44 -16.03 2.81
CA GLU A 86 -4.15 -15.35 2.61
C GLU A 86 -3.45 -15.72 1.30
N SER A 87 -3.87 -16.78 0.61
CA SER A 87 -3.34 -17.11 -0.72
C SER A 87 -3.81 -16.13 -1.79
N LEU A 88 -4.92 -15.44 -1.56
CA LEU A 88 -5.48 -14.42 -2.45
C LEU A 88 -4.79 -13.07 -2.31
N GLY A 89 -4.14 -12.77 -1.19
CA GLY A 89 -3.34 -11.56 -1.06
C GLY A 89 -2.86 -11.25 0.34
N PHE A 90 -1.82 -10.43 0.42
CA PHE A 90 -1.23 -9.97 1.67
C PHE A 90 -1.71 -8.55 1.99
N PRO A 91 -2.70 -8.38 2.89
CA PRO A 91 -3.06 -7.07 3.41
C PRO A 91 -2.01 -6.61 4.42
N SER A 92 -1.66 -5.33 4.37
CA SER A 92 -0.70 -4.71 5.27
C SER A 92 -1.09 -3.26 5.52
N PHE A 93 -0.88 -2.78 6.74
CA PHE A 93 -1.11 -1.38 7.06
C PHE A 93 0.16 -0.59 6.84
N LEU A 94 0.04 0.49 6.06
CA LEU A 94 1.11 1.42 5.76
C LEU A 94 0.81 2.74 6.47
N PHE A 95 1.74 3.21 7.29
CA PHE A 95 1.73 4.57 7.84
C PHE A 95 2.76 5.40 7.08
N VAL A 96 2.39 6.59 6.63
CA VAL A 96 3.28 7.46 5.85
C VAL A 96 3.31 8.87 6.43
N GLU A 97 4.51 9.29 6.81
CA GLU A 97 4.78 10.65 7.29
C GLU A 97 6.05 11.18 6.63
N GLY A 98 5.87 12.15 5.73
CA GLY A 98 6.95 12.61 4.85
C GLY A 98 7.44 11.46 3.97
N ASP A 99 8.73 11.13 4.09
CA ASP A 99 9.33 9.97 3.42
C ASP A 99 9.59 8.77 4.37
N THR A 100 8.95 8.78 5.54
CA THR A 100 8.98 7.65 6.48
C THR A 100 7.80 6.74 6.24
N ILE A 101 8.07 5.44 6.20
CA ILE A 101 7.09 4.36 6.04
C ILE A 101 7.09 3.53 7.31
N GLY A 102 5.96 3.49 8.02
CA GLY A 102 5.63 2.46 8.97
C GLY A 102 4.89 1.33 8.27
N PHE A 103 5.26 0.09 8.56
CA PHE A 103 4.57 -1.10 8.06
C PHE A 103 4.15 -1.97 9.24
N ALA A 104 2.90 -2.40 9.24
CA ALA A 104 2.38 -3.39 10.18
C ALA A 104 1.69 -4.53 9.44
N ARG A 105 1.98 -5.76 9.85
CA ARG A 105 1.27 -6.95 9.40
C ARG A 105 0.76 -7.81 10.55
N THR A 106 -0.43 -8.35 10.37
CA THR A 106 -0.97 -9.48 11.10
C THR A 106 -0.26 -10.74 10.59
N VAL A 107 0.85 -11.03 11.27
CA VAL A 107 1.76 -12.21 11.17
C VAL A 107 1.92 -12.84 9.80
#